data_AF-A0A9D5EH89-F1
#
_entry.id   AF-A0A9D5EH89-F1
#
_cell.length_a   1.000
_cell.length_b   1.000
_cell.length_c   1.000
_cell.angle_alpha   90.00
_cell.angle_beta   90.00
_cell.angle_gamma   90.00
#
_symmetry.space_group_name_H-M   'P 1'
#
loop_
_entity.id
_entity.type
_entity.pdbx_description
1 polymer ?
#
loop_
_entity_poly.entity_id
_entity_poly.type
_entity_poly.pdbx_seq_one_letter_code
_entity_poly.pdbx_strand_id
1 'polypeptide(L)'
;MSVHTMRLVLGVMFLILAGVILTRDWFMPGLGAGFDPLRLSLGGVLALVFGCLNMAKWYVVWSYRHEMATPVRTPFQADPSLVKPEPPNPELDFTRQPDESVNNGEPR
;
A
#
# COMPACT_ATOMS: atom_id res chain seq x y z
N MET A 1 -17.11 -4.08 14.96
CA MET A 1 -16.51 -4.44 13.66
C MET A 1 -15.57 -3.33 13.21
N SER A 2 -14.39 -3.66 12.67
CA SER A 2 -13.45 -2.64 12.16
C SER A 2 -13.99 -2.01 10.86
N VAL A 3 -13.75 -0.71 10.66
CA VAL A 3 -14.11 0.02 9.42
C VAL A 3 -13.55 -0.69 8.18
N HIS A 4 -12.41 -1.37 8.31
CA HIS A 4 -11.77 -2.15 7.25
C HIS A 4 -12.62 -3.35 6.80
N THR A 5 -13.13 -4.14 7.75
CA THR A 5 -14.01 -5.29 7.46
C THR A 5 -15.31 -4.84 6.80
N MET A 6 -15.86 -3.69 7.19
CA MET A 6 -17.07 -3.14 6.58
C MET A 6 -16.85 -2.76 5.10
N ARG A 7 -15.70 -2.15 4.77
CA ARG A 7 -15.36 -1.80 3.37
C ARG A 7 -15.17 -3.03 2.49
N LEU A 8 -14.54 -4.08 3.02
CA LEU A 8 -14.43 -5.36 2.31
C LEU A 8 -15.80 -5.94 2.00
N VAL A 9 -16.67 -6.04 3.01
CA VAL A 9 -18.01 -6.60 2.85
C VAL A 9 -18.83 -5.80 1.83
N LEU A 10 -18.81 -4.46 1.93
CA LEU A 10 -19.47 -3.59 0.95
C LEU A 10 -18.89 -3.78 -0.46
N GLY A 11 -17.57 -3.80 -0.60
CA GLY A 11 -16.90 -4.01 -1.89
C GLY A 11 -17.30 -5.32 -2.54
N VAL A 12 -17.24 -6.43 -1.78
CA VAL A 12 -17.63 -7.76 -2.25
C VAL A 12 -19.12 -7.80 -2.61
N MET A 13 -20.00 -7.24 -1.78
CA MET A 13 -21.44 -7.17 -2.06
C MET A 13 -21.72 -6.44 -3.38
N PHE A 14 -21.09 -5.29 -3.61
CA PHE A 14 -21.24 -4.53 -4.85
C PHE A 14 -20.69 -5.26 -6.07
N LEU A 15 -19.57 -5.99 -5.93
CA LEU A 15 -19.02 -6.81 -7.00
C LEU A 15 -19.95 -7.98 -7.35
N ILE A 16 -20.53 -8.65 -6.35
CA ILE A 16 -21.52 -9.71 -6.58
C ILE A 16 -22.74 -9.13 -7.31
N LEU A 17 -23.27 -8.00 -6.86
CA LEU A 17 -24.42 -7.36 -7.49
C LEU A 17 -24.13 -6.94 -8.94
N ALA A 18 -22.95 -6.35 -9.20
CA ALA A 18 -22.51 -6.00 -10.53
C ALA A 18 -22.38 -7.23 -11.44
N GLY A 19 -21.78 -8.30 -10.94
CA GLY A 19 -21.66 -9.57 -11.63
C GLY A 19 -23.03 -10.11 -12.01
N VAL A 20 -23.94 -10.24 -11.03
CA VAL A 20 -25.32 -10.71 -11.26
C VAL A 20 -26.01 -9.87 -12.32
N ILE A 21 -25.93 -8.54 -12.25
CA ILE A 21 -26.58 -7.65 -13.20
C ILE A 21 -26.02 -7.81 -14.61
N LEU A 22 -24.69 -7.81 -14.75
CA LEU A 22 -24.03 -7.80 -16.06
C LEU A 22 -24.03 -9.18 -16.73
N THR A 23 -24.02 -10.26 -15.95
CA THR A 23 -24.05 -11.63 -16.48
C THR A 23 -25.44 -12.27 -16.46
N ARG A 24 -26.48 -11.56 -15.99
CA ARG A 24 -27.84 -12.13 -15.85
C ARG A 24 -28.33 -12.81 -17.14
N ASP A 25 -28.10 -12.17 -18.29
CA ASP A 25 -28.71 -12.59 -19.55
C ASP A 25 -28.05 -13.87 -20.10
N TRP A 26 -26.87 -14.22 -19.57
CA TRP A 26 -26.15 -15.44 -19.91
C TRP A 26 -26.64 -16.64 -19.10
N PHE A 27 -27.02 -16.44 -17.83
CA PHE A 27 -27.43 -17.51 -16.92
C PHE A 27 -28.96 -17.67 -16.82
N MET A 28 -29.70 -16.57 -16.88
CA MET A 28 -31.16 -16.52 -16.79
C MET A 28 -31.71 -15.49 -17.79
N PRO A 29 -31.82 -15.86 -19.07
CA PRO A 29 -32.45 -15.01 -20.06
C PRO A 29 -33.88 -14.67 -19.63
N GLY A 30 -34.19 -13.38 -19.54
CA GLY A 30 -35.50 -12.89 -19.10
C GLY A 30 -35.59 -12.43 -17.64
N LEU A 31 -34.54 -12.61 -16.82
CA LEU A 31 -34.51 -12.12 -15.43
C LEU A 31 -34.71 -10.59 -15.31
N GLY A 32 -34.43 -9.85 -16.39
CA GLY A 32 -34.61 -8.41 -16.50
C GLY A 32 -35.85 -7.95 -17.27
N ALA A 33 -36.75 -8.84 -17.71
CA ALA A 33 -37.81 -8.51 -18.68
C ALA A 33 -38.80 -7.42 -18.21
N GLY A 34 -38.90 -7.17 -16.90
CA GLY A 34 -39.75 -6.12 -16.31
C GLY A 34 -39.03 -4.80 -16.00
N PHE A 35 -37.73 -4.69 -16.27
CA PHE A 35 -36.93 -3.53 -15.90
C PHE A 35 -36.36 -2.83 -17.13
N ASP A 36 -36.26 -1.50 -17.05
CA ASP A 36 -35.60 -0.68 -18.08
C ASP A 36 -34.12 -1.12 -18.23
N PRO A 37 -33.72 -1.63 -19.42
CA PRO A 37 -32.38 -2.19 -19.63
C PRO A 37 -31.27 -1.15 -19.46
N LEU A 38 -31.54 0.13 -19.73
CA LEU A 38 -30.58 1.21 -19.56
C LEU A 38 -30.28 1.43 -18.08
N ARG A 39 -31.34 1.53 -17.26
CA ARG A 39 -31.21 1.77 -15.81
C ARG A 39 -30.50 0.62 -15.13
N LEU A 40 -30.80 -0.61 -15.55
CA LEU A 40 -30.23 -1.80 -14.94
C LEU A 40 -28.75 -1.96 -15.32
N SER A 41 -28.39 -1.69 -16.58
CA SER A 41 -26.99 -1.63 -17.01
C SER A 41 -26.21 -0.54 -16.28
N LEU A 42 -26.78 0.67 -16.16
CA LEU A 42 -26.16 1.78 -15.44
C LEU A 42 -25.96 1.44 -13.95
N GLY A 43 -26.96 0.81 -13.32
CA GLY A 43 -26.86 0.31 -11.95
C GLY A 43 -25.75 -0.73 -11.79
N GLY A 44 -25.60 -1.66 -12.74
CA GLY A 44 -24.52 -2.65 -12.77
C GLY A 44 -23.14 -2.01 -12.88
N VAL A 45 -22.98 -1.03 -13.77
CA VAL A 45 -21.71 -0.29 -13.92
C VAL A 45 -21.37 0.50 -12.66
N LEU A 46 -22.35 1.20 -12.07
CA LEU A 46 -22.14 1.91 -10.81
C LEU A 46 -21.75 0.96 -9.67
N ALA A 47 -22.46 -0.17 -9.54
CA ALA A 47 -22.12 -1.20 -8.57
C ALA A 47 -20.69 -1.72 -8.80
N LEU A 48 -20.27 -1.94 -10.04
CA LEU A 48 -18.91 -2.37 -10.37
C LEU A 48 -17.88 -1.33 -9.91
N VAL A 49 -18.10 -0.06 -10.23
CA VAL A 49 -17.21 1.05 -9.83
C VAL A 49 -17.11 1.15 -8.31
N PHE A 50 -18.23 1.12 -7.60
CA PHE A 50 -18.22 1.17 -6.14
C PHE A 50 -17.58 -0.06 -5.51
N GLY A 51 -17.80 -1.25 -6.09
CA GLY A 51 -17.15 -2.49 -5.68
C GLY A 51 -15.63 -2.40 -5.80
N CYS A 52 -15.14 -2.04 -6.99
CA CYS A 52 -13.72 -1.86 -7.27
C CYS A 52 -13.06 -0.80 -6.39
N LEU A 53 -13.71 0.36 -6.18
CA LEU A 53 -13.17 1.42 -5.33
C LEU A 53 -13.06 1.00 -3.86
N ASN A 54 -14.06 0.29 -3.33
CA ASN A 54 -14.01 -0.24 -1.97
C ASN A 54 -12.93 -1.31 -1.84
N MET A 55 -12.80 -2.19 -2.83
CA MET A 55 -11.80 -3.25 -2.84
C MET A 55 -10.37 -2.69 -2.93
N ALA A 56 -10.15 -1.69 -3.80
CA ALA A 56 -8.85 -1.02 -3.92
C ALA A 56 -8.45 -0.31 -2.62
N LYS A 57 -9.38 0.45 -2.00
CA LYS A 57 -9.13 1.11 -0.72
C LYS A 57 -8.85 0.11 0.40
N TRP A 58 -9.58 -1.01 0.42
CA TRP A 58 -9.32 -2.10 1.37
C TRP A 58 -7.92 -2.69 1.14
N TYR A 59 -7.57 -2.99 -0.11
CA TYR A 59 -6.30 -3.58 -0.48
C TYR A 59 -5.11 -2.69 -0.09
N VAL A 60 -5.18 -1.38 -0.35
CA VAL A 60 -4.12 -0.42 0.02
C VAL A 60 -3.90 -0.37 1.53
N VAL A 61 -4.98 -0.36 2.32
CA VAL A 61 -4.85 -0.36 3.79
C VAL A 61 -4.31 -1.70 4.28
N TRP A 62 -4.77 -2.81 3.69
CA TRP A 62 -4.29 -4.13 4.03
C TRP A 62 -2.80 -4.30 3.69
N SER A 63 -2.35 -3.89 2.50
CA SER A 63 -0.96 -3.99 2.05
C SER A 63 -0.04 -3.16 2.93
N TYR A 64 -0.41 -1.92 3.24
CA TYR A 64 0.35 -1.06 4.14
C TYR A 64 0.54 -1.68 5.53
N ARG A 65 -0.52 -2.28 6.09
CA ARG A 65 -0.44 -2.98 7.37
C ARG A 65 0.41 -4.25 7.29
N HIS A 66 0.45 -4.90 6.13
CA HIS A 66 1.26 -6.09 5.90
C HIS A 66 2.76 -5.74 5.80
N GLU A 67 3.11 -4.65 5.12
CA GLU A 67 4.48 -4.13 5.04
C GLU A 67 5.02 -3.69 6.40
N MET A 68 4.16 -3.12 7.26
CA MET A 68 4.53 -2.82 8.65
C MET A 68 4.68 -4.07 9.52
N ALA A 69 3.92 -5.13 9.21
CA ALA A 69 3.94 -6.37 9.97
C ALA A 69 5.10 -7.29 9.55
N THR A 70 5.60 -7.16 8.31
CA THR A 70 6.89 -7.73 7.97
C THR A 70 7.95 -6.97 8.77
N PRO A 71 8.61 -7.61 9.75
CA PRO A 71 9.75 -6.97 10.39
C PRO A 71 10.70 -6.65 9.26
N VAL A 72 10.94 -5.36 9.04
CA VAL A 72 12.08 -4.91 8.26
C VAL A 72 13.24 -5.73 8.81
N ARG A 73 13.77 -6.66 8.01
CA ARG A 73 15.12 -7.15 8.23
C ARG A 73 15.94 -5.88 8.15
N THR A 74 16.15 -5.23 9.29
CA THR A 74 17.17 -4.22 9.46
C THR A 74 18.37 -4.80 8.72
N PRO A 75 18.85 -4.18 7.61
CA PRO A 75 20.11 -4.63 7.04
C PRO A 75 21.08 -4.60 8.21
N PHE A 76 21.61 -5.78 8.57
CA PHE A 76 22.44 -6.05 9.75
C PHE A 76 22.89 -4.76 10.39
N GLN A 77 22.13 -4.26 11.37
CA GLN A 77 22.52 -3.08 12.09
C GLN A 77 23.79 -3.52 12.80
N ALA A 78 24.95 -3.16 12.22
CA ALA A 78 26.23 -3.64 12.67
C ALA A 78 26.28 -3.31 14.16
N ASP A 79 26.53 -4.34 14.96
CA ASP A 79 26.62 -4.19 16.41
C ASP A 79 27.47 -2.94 16.70
N PRO A 80 26.95 -1.91 17.37
CA PRO A 80 27.68 -0.67 17.57
C PRO A 80 29.02 -0.87 18.29
N SER A 81 29.21 -2.00 18.98
CA SER A 81 30.52 -2.42 19.53
C SER A 81 31.52 -3.01 18.52
N LEU A 82 31.08 -3.41 17.33
CA LEU A 82 31.93 -3.96 16.25
C LEU A 82 32.27 -2.93 15.17
N VAL A 83 31.68 -1.73 15.22
CA VAL A 83 32.03 -0.62 14.32
C VAL A 83 33.41 -0.09 14.74
N LYS A 84 34.46 -0.63 14.12
CA LYS A 84 35.78 0.00 14.16
C LYS A 84 35.66 1.38 13.51
N PRO A 85 36.30 2.43 14.06
CA PRO A 85 36.41 3.70 13.37
C PRO A 85 37.04 3.44 12.00
N GLU A 86 36.23 3.59 10.95
CA GLU A 86 36.67 3.40 9.59
C GLU A 86 37.70 4.50 9.27
N PRO A 87 38.83 4.17 8.62
CA PRO A 87 39.80 5.18 8.26
C PRO A 87 39.13 6.23 7.38
N PRO A 88 39.48 7.52 7.53
CA PRO A 88 38.88 8.61 6.76
C PRO A 88 38.96 8.26 5.27
N ASN A 89 37.81 8.25 4.59
CA ASN A 89 37.70 7.88 3.18
C ASN A 89 37.84 9.15 2.32
N PRO A 90 39.04 9.45 1.80
CA PRO A 90 39.30 10.71 1.12
C PRO A 90 38.51 10.87 -0.20
N GLU A 91 37.97 9.78 -0.74
CA GLU A 91 37.23 9.79 -2.01
C GLU A 91 35.75 10.12 -1.86
N LEU A 92 35.22 10.21 -0.64
CA LEU A 92 33.80 10.51 -0.38
C LEU A 92 33.59 11.68 0.59
N ASP A 93 34.63 12.08 1.34
CA ASP A 93 34.57 13.10 2.39
C ASP A 93 34.90 14.52 1.86
N PHE A 94 34.29 14.90 0.72
CA PHE A 94 34.57 16.19 0.05
C PHE A 94 34.09 17.43 0.81
N THR A 95 33.32 17.25 1.88
CA THR A 95 32.77 18.35 2.69
C THR A 95 33.58 18.63 3.95
N ARG A 96 34.58 17.80 4.28
CA ARG A 96 35.40 17.98 5.48
C ARG A 96 36.55 18.95 5.16
N GLN A 97 36.40 20.20 5.61
CA GLN A 97 37.48 21.19 5.51
C GLN A 97 38.71 20.70 6.30
N PRO A 98 39.93 20.88 5.77
CA PRO A 98 41.17 20.39 6.38
C PRO A 98 41.62 21.13 7.66
N ASP A 99 40.77 22.00 8.23
CA ASP A 99 41.15 22.87 9.35
C ASP A 99 40.89 22.24 10.73
N GLU A 100 40.41 21.00 10.78
CA GLU A 100 40.23 20.25 12.03
C GLU A 100 41.45 19.37 12.39
N SER A 101 42.65 19.77 11.95
CA SER A 101 43.88 19.32 12.61
C SER A 101 43.97 20.02 13.96
N VAL A 102 43.33 19.37 14.94
CA VAL A 102 43.35 19.73 16.35
C VAL A 102 44.78 20.06 16.77
N ASN A 103 44.96 21.37 16.93
CA ASN A 103 46.01 22.03 17.67
C ASN A 103 46.04 21.45 19.09
N ASN A 104 46.68 20.29 19.26
CA ASN A 104 47.21 19.87 20.55
C ASN A 104 48.43 20.76 20.85
N GLY A 105 48.13 22.02 21.14
CA GLY A 105 49.03 22.87 21.88
C GLY A 105 49.19 22.28 23.27
N GLU A 106 50.32 21.64 23.51
CA GLU A 106 50.91 21.60 24.85
C GLU A 106 51.71 22.89 25.03
N PRO A 107 51.27 23.81 25.93
CA PRO A 107 52.15 24.83 26.46
C PRO A 107 52.83 24.33 27.74
N ARG A 108 54.17 24.33 27.70
CA ARG A 108 55.17 24.31 28.79
C ARG A 108 55.58 22.98 29.40
#